data_AF-A0A1B6CN26-F1
#
_entry.id   AF-A0A1B6CN26-F1
#
_cell.length_a   1.000
_cell.length_b   1.000
_cell.length_c   1.000
_cell.angle_alpha   90.00
_cell.angle_beta   90.00
_cell.angle_gamma   90.00
#
_symmetry.space_group_name_H-M   'P 1'
#
loop_
_entity.id
_entity.type
_entity.pdbx_description
1 polymer ?
#
loop_
_entity_poly.entity_id
_entity_poly.type
_entity_poly.pdbx_seq_one_letter_code
_entity_poly.pdbx_strand_id
1 'polypeptide(L)'
;MVELNKISLFQAFWRCLFSPKLYRIYNKNGEGIMYEANHLEKWGDQIITSLFIAWHVGVYTSPVLMFIMYKKGYFLLEGAITLTKVAVGVGFLLATSYGLRSFGRINTPSYLKFQKTLTSAKKNLNAENKKALMVYDFDFEQWPVEFRWNEVEGDDSKTRRFDSPSNYRVAEGSLMYVPCSIISYLAAHSIGIRLIYPGSVSALGYMMSPLLLQGRATMIEKDDGERFKLKAHDGNEIDAFFVDRRDKRSGNGSTLVICSEGNAGFYEIGIMVTPLRANYSVLGWNHPGFGGSTGMPYPNQEQNAMDVVMQFAIHKLGFLPEQIVLFGWSIGGYTTAWAAKAYPDVKAVVSNKNKLKLES
;
A
#
# COMPACT_ATOMS: atom_id res chain seq x y z
N MET A 1 12.04 19.02 -29.19
CA MET A 1 10.91 18.40 -29.92
C MET A 1 11.40 17.21 -30.75
N VAL A 2 12.15 16.29 -30.15
CA VAL A 2 12.76 15.15 -30.84
C VAL A 2 12.56 13.92 -29.93
N GLU A 3 12.13 12.80 -30.51
CA GLU A 3 11.62 11.54 -29.89
C GLU A 3 10.11 11.40 -29.55
N LEU A 4 9.20 12.10 -30.23
CA LEU A 4 7.76 11.74 -30.18
C LEU A 4 7.31 10.70 -31.25
N ASN A 5 8.21 10.25 -32.14
CA ASN A 5 7.84 9.61 -33.42
C ASN A 5 8.11 8.10 -33.58
N LYS A 6 7.97 7.26 -32.54
CA LYS A 6 8.11 5.79 -32.72
C LYS A 6 7.00 4.92 -32.14
N ILE A 7 5.91 5.50 -31.65
CA ILE A 7 4.77 4.73 -31.14
C ILE A 7 3.54 5.15 -31.92
N SER A 8 2.84 4.19 -32.54
CA SER A 8 1.59 4.50 -33.23
C SER A 8 0.55 4.96 -32.21
N LEU A 9 -0.37 5.85 -32.62
CA LEU A 9 -1.49 6.30 -31.77
C LEU A 9 -2.25 5.13 -31.14
N PHE A 10 -2.42 4.05 -31.90
CA PHE A 10 -3.02 2.81 -31.42
C PHE A 10 -2.23 2.16 -30.28
N GLN A 11 -0.91 2.02 -30.41
CA GLN A 11 -0.07 1.49 -29.33
C GLN A 11 -0.07 2.41 -28.09
N ALA A 12 -0.07 3.73 -28.28
CA ALA A 12 -0.15 4.69 -27.18
C ALA A 12 -1.49 4.58 -26.43
N PHE A 13 -2.60 4.39 -27.15
CA PHE A 13 -3.92 4.18 -26.59
C PHE A 13 -3.97 2.93 -25.70
N TRP A 14 -3.50 1.78 -26.19
CA TRP A 14 -3.50 0.55 -25.38
C TRP A 14 -2.59 0.65 -24.15
N ARG A 15 -1.46 1.34 -24.29
CA ARG A 15 -0.54 1.60 -23.18
C ARG A 15 -1.15 2.51 -22.11
N CYS A 16 -1.98 3.47 -22.49
CA CYS A 16 -2.62 4.40 -21.55
C CYS A 16 -3.92 3.85 -20.94
N LEU A 17 -4.52 2.82 -21.56
CA LEU A 17 -5.82 2.28 -21.18
C LEU A 17 -5.86 1.81 -19.72
N PHE A 18 -4.89 0.99 -19.31
CA PHE A 18 -4.75 0.47 -17.94
C PHE A 18 -3.60 1.11 -17.17
N SER A 19 -3.10 2.25 -17.64
CA SER A 19 -2.03 2.99 -16.97
C SER A 19 -2.51 3.59 -15.64
N PRO A 20 -1.64 3.73 -14.62
CA PRO A 20 -2.01 4.31 -13.32
C PRO A 20 -2.40 5.79 -13.42
N LYS A 21 -3.22 6.25 -12.49
CA LYS A 21 -3.46 7.68 -12.29
C LYS A 21 -2.20 8.37 -11.80
N LEU A 22 -1.90 9.52 -12.39
CA LEU A 22 -0.83 10.42 -11.97
C LEU A 22 -1.41 11.49 -11.03
N TYR A 23 -0.80 11.69 -9.87
CA TYR A 23 -1.26 12.63 -8.86
C TYR A 23 -0.45 13.92 -8.86
N ARG A 24 0.89 13.80 -8.83
CA ARG A 24 1.79 14.93 -8.66
C ARG A 24 3.07 14.72 -9.45
N ILE A 25 3.65 15.83 -9.92
CA ILE A 25 4.98 15.86 -10.53
C ILE A 25 5.86 16.70 -9.60
N TYR A 26 6.80 16.05 -8.93
CA TYR A 26 7.76 16.69 -8.04
C TYR A 26 8.79 17.50 -8.82
N ASN A 27 9.30 18.54 -8.17
CA ASN A 27 10.42 19.32 -8.67
C ASN A 27 11.48 19.39 -7.56
N LYS A 28 12.72 18.98 -7.84
CA LYS A 28 13.79 19.07 -6.84
C LYS A 28 14.24 20.51 -6.56
N ASN A 29 13.93 21.45 -7.46
CA ASN A 29 14.37 22.84 -7.40
C ASN A 29 13.25 23.82 -7.00
N GLY A 30 12.08 23.33 -6.57
CA GLY A 30 10.94 24.16 -6.23
C GLY A 30 9.72 23.34 -5.82
N GLU A 31 8.55 23.97 -5.72
CA GLU A 31 7.32 23.24 -5.37
C GLU A 31 6.89 22.34 -6.53
N GLY A 32 6.54 21.09 -6.22
CA GLY A 32 5.92 20.18 -7.18
C GLY A 32 4.55 20.69 -7.65
N ILE A 33 4.15 20.27 -8.85
CA ILE A 33 2.90 20.67 -9.48
C ILE A 33 1.91 19.49 -9.41
N MET A 34 0.67 19.76 -9.00
CA MET A 34 -0.39 18.75 -9.06
C MET A 34 -0.75 18.46 -10.52
N TYR A 35 -0.93 17.18 -10.86
CA TYR A 35 -1.29 16.81 -12.23
C TYR A 35 -2.74 17.23 -12.53
N GLU A 36 -2.90 18.07 -13.54
CA GLU A 36 -4.22 18.46 -14.04
C GLU A 36 -4.64 17.60 -15.22
N ALA A 37 -5.51 16.63 -14.94
CA ALA A 37 -6.18 15.83 -15.97
C ALA A 37 -7.09 16.69 -16.85
N ASN A 38 -7.17 16.37 -18.14
CA ASN A 38 -8.12 17.00 -19.05
C ASN A 38 -9.56 16.52 -18.79
N HIS A 39 -10.54 17.15 -19.43
CA HIS A 39 -11.96 16.85 -19.21
C HIS A 39 -12.33 15.39 -19.47
N LEU A 40 -11.75 14.76 -20.50
CA LEU A 40 -12.03 13.36 -20.85
C LEU A 40 -11.46 12.39 -19.82
N GLU A 41 -10.23 12.63 -19.37
CA GLU A 41 -9.62 11.86 -18.29
C GLU A 41 -10.39 12.03 -16.98
N LYS A 42 -10.75 13.25 -16.60
CA LYS A 42 -11.54 13.54 -15.39
C LYS A 42 -12.88 12.80 -15.40
N TRP A 43 -13.60 12.81 -16.52
CA TRP A 43 -14.89 12.14 -16.63
C TRP A 43 -14.77 10.62 -16.50
N GLY A 44 -13.81 10.03 -17.23
CA GLY A 44 -13.52 8.59 -17.13
C GLY A 44 -13.11 8.18 -15.72
N ASP A 45 -12.21 8.94 -15.08
CA ASP A 45 -11.77 8.70 -13.71
C ASP A 45 -12.91 8.83 -12.70
N GLN A 46 -13.81 9.80 -12.86
CA GLN A 46 -14.94 10.00 -11.96
C GLN A 46 -15.87 8.78 -11.97
N ILE A 47 -16.17 8.23 -13.14
CA ILE A 47 -17.04 7.05 -13.26
C ILE A 47 -16.36 5.81 -12.70
N ILE A 48 -15.09 5.57 -13.07
CA ILE A 48 -14.31 4.43 -12.56
C ILE A 48 -14.24 4.50 -11.03
N THR A 49 -13.94 5.68 -10.47
CA THR A 49 -13.85 5.88 -9.02
C THR A 49 -15.21 5.69 -8.35
N SER A 50 -16.30 6.19 -8.94
CA SER A 50 -17.65 6.04 -8.38
C SER A 50 -18.09 4.57 -8.35
N LEU A 51 -17.82 3.81 -9.41
CA LEU A 51 -18.11 2.38 -9.47
C LEU A 51 -17.22 1.58 -8.51
N PHE A 52 -15.95 1.96 -8.35
CA PHE A 52 -15.05 1.37 -7.38
C PHE A 52 -15.55 1.57 -5.94
N ILE A 53 -15.95 2.80 -5.58
CA ILE A 53 -16.53 3.10 -4.27
C ILE A 53 -17.83 2.32 -4.08
N ALA A 54 -18.72 2.30 -5.08
CA ALA A 54 -19.98 1.56 -5.03
C ALA A 54 -19.75 0.05 -4.85
N TRP A 55 -18.75 -0.53 -5.51
CA TRP A 55 -18.34 -1.92 -5.33
C TRP A 55 -17.90 -2.18 -3.88
N HIS A 56 -17.00 -1.36 -3.34
CA HIS A 56 -16.52 -1.53 -1.97
C HIS A 56 -17.63 -1.35 -0.94
N VAL A 57 -18.47 -0.33 -1.06
CA VAL A 57 -19.67 -0.14 -0.22
C VAL A 57 -20.65 -1.31 -0.36
N GLY A 58 -20.81 -1.82 -1.59
CA GLY A 58 -21.61 -3.01 -1.91
C GLY A 58 -21.13 -4.26 -1.19
N VAL A 59 -19.81 -4.47 -1.09
CA VAL A 59 -19.22 -5.58 -0.33
C VAL A 59 -19.57 -5.45 1.17
N TYR A 60 -19.51 -4.26 1.77
CA TYR A 60 -19.87 -4.07 3.18
C TYR A 60 -21.36 -4.24 3.45
N THR A 61 -22.20 -3.84 2.50
CA THR A 61 -23.66 -3.97 2.59
C THR A 61 -24.19 -5.29 2.02
N SER A 62 -23.29 -6.18 1.55
CA SER A 62 -23.64 -7.40 0.83
C SER A 62 -24.59 -8.34 1.58
N PRO A 63 -24.52 -8.53 2.93
CA PRO A 63 -25.48 -9.40 3.60
C PRO A 63 -26.92 -8.86 3.52
N VAL A 64 -27.08 -7.54 3.63
CA VAL A 64 -28.37 -6.86 3.51
C VAL A 64 -28.85 -6.89 2.06
N LEU A 65 -27.96 -6.60 1.11
CA LEU A 65 -28.27 -6.66 -0.32
C LEU A 65 -28.67 -8.08 -0.74
N MET A 66 -27.97 -9.12 -0.29
CA MET A 66 -28.32 -10.51 -0.58
C MET A 66 -29.69 -10.88 -0.02
N PHE A 67 -30.02 -10.46 1.20
CA PHE A 67 -31.36 -10.69 1.76
C PHE A 67 -32.46 -10.01 0.94
N ILE A 68 -32.25 -8.75 0.52
CA ILE A 68 -33.17 -8.02 -0.35
C ILE A 68 -33.29 -8.72 -1.72
N MET A 69 -32.17 -9.17 -2.28
CA MET A 69 -32.13 -9.85 -3.57
C MET A 69 -32.89 -11.18 -3.53
N TYR A 70 -32.73 -11.93 -2.43
CA TYR A 70 -33.46 -13.16 -2.17
C TYR A 70 -34.97 -12.90 -2.06
N LYS A 71 -35.39 -11.94 -1.22
CA LYS A 71 -36.81 -11.60 -1.03
C LYS A 71 -37.50 -11.14 -2.32
N LYS A 72 -36.76 -10.47 -3.19
CA LYS A 72 -37.25 -9.99 -4.49
C LYS A 72 -37.14 -11.02 -5.62
N GLY A 73 -36.66 -12.23 -5.34
CA GLY A 73 -36.59 -13.31 -6.34
C GLY A 73 -35.55 -13.08 -7.44
N TYR A 74 -34.51 -12.27 -7.21
CA TYR A 74 -33.49 -12.03 -8.25
C TYR A 74 -32.66 -13.28 -8.62
N PHE A 75 -32.72 -14.33 -7.81
CA PHE A 75 -32.10 -15.63 -8.09
C PHE A 75 -32.96 -16.56 -8.98
N LEU A 76 -34.17 -16.14 -9.34
CA LEU A 76 -34.99 -16.83 -10.34
C LEU A 76 -34.58 -16.42 -11.76
N LEU A 77 -34.98 -17.19 -12.76
CA LEU A 77 -34.53 -17.04 -14.16
C LEU A 77 -34.83 -15.63 -14.73
N GLU A 78 -35.98 -15.05 -14.40
CA GLU A 78 -36.32 -13.67 -14.79
C GLU A 78 -35.43 -12.62 -14.09
N GLY A 79 -35.12 -12.84 -12.81
CA GLY A 79 -34.21 -12.01 -12.04
C GLY A 79 -32.77 -12.04 -12.55
N ALA A 80 -32.31 -13.22 -12.97
CA ALA A 80 -30.99 -13.43 -13.56
C ALA A 80 -30.81 -12.68 -14.89
N ILE A 81 -31.86 -12.57 -15.70
CA ILE A 81 -31.86 -11.76 -16.92
C ILE A 81 -31.68 -10.28 -16.58
N THR A 82 -32.39 -9.77 -15.56
CA THR A 82 -32.22 -8.37 -15.11
C THR A 82 -30.81 -8.12 -14.57
N LEU A 83 -30.25 -9.04 -13.77
CA LEU A 83 -28.86 -8.94 -13.29
C LEU A 83 -27.85 -8.92 -14.43
N THR A 84 -28.05 -9.77 -15.45
CA THR A 84 -27.21 -9.77 -16.65
C THR A 84 -27.27 -8.44 -17.38
N LYS A 85 -28.46 -7.85 -17.56
CA LYS A 85 -28.63 -6.53 -18.18
C LYS A 85 -27.88 -5.43 -17.42
N VAL A 86 -27.95 -5.44 -16.08
CA VAL A 86 -27.22 -4.51 -15.23
C VAL A 86 -25.71 -4.72 -15.37
N ALA A 87 -25.24 -5.97 -15.32
CA ALA A 87 -23.82 -6.29 -15.47
C ALA A 87 -23.26 -5.85 -16.83
N VAL A 88 -24.00 -6.08 -17.92
CA VAL A 88 -23.62 -5.61 -19.27
C VAL A 88 -23.62 -4.08 -19.34
N GLY A 89 -24.61 -3.41 -18.75
CA GLY A 89 -24.65 -1.95 -18.69
C GLY A 89 -23.46 -1.34 -17.93
N VAL A 90 -23.13 -1.90 -16.76
CA VAL A 90 -21.95 -1.50 -15.97
C VAL A 90 -20.66 -1.79 -16.75
N GLY A 91 -20.55 -2.95 -17.40
CA GLY A 91 -19.41 -3.32 -18.22
C GLY A 91 -19.20 -2.37 -19.39
N PHE A 92 -20.26 -2.01 -20.10
CA PHE A 92 -20.22 -1.01 -21.18
C PHE A 92 -19.78 0.36 -20.66
N LEU A 93 -20.37 0.82 -19.55
CA LEU A 93 -20.01 2.08 -18.92
C LEU A 93 -18.53 2.13 -18.52
N LEU A 94 -18.00 1.03 -17.95
CA LEU A 94 -16.58 0.90 -17.64
C LEU A 94 -15.71 0.95 -18.90
N ALA A 95 -16.06 0.19 -19.94
CA ALA A 95 -15.31 0.16 -21.19
C ALA A 95 -15.22 1.55 -21.83
N THR A 96 -16.34 2.28 -21.90
CA THR A 96 -16.38 3.67 -22.39
C THR A 96 -15.54 4.59 -21.50
N SER A 97 -15.62 4.45 -20.18
CA SER A 97 -14.87 5.29 -19.24
C SER A 97 -13.36 5.08 -19.36
N TYR A 98 -12.88 3.84 -19.45
CA TYR A 98 -11.47 3.53 -19.70
C TYR A 98 -11.02 4.05 -21.07
N GLY A 99 -11.87 3.92 -22.11
CA GLY A 99 -11.59 4.44 -23.44
C GLY A 99 -11.42 5.96 -23.47
N LEU A 100 -12.35 6.71 -22.86
CA LEU A 100 -12.27 8.17 -22.74
C LEU A 100 -11.08 8.61 -21.89
N ARG A 101 -10.80 7.90 -20.80
CA ARG A 101 -9.61 8.12 -19.97
C ARG A 101 -8.33 7.98 -20.78
N SER A 102 -8.21 6.91 -21.56
CA SER A 102 -7.05 6.67 -22.41
C SER A 102 -6.90 7.75 -23.49
N PHE A 103 -8.01 8.12 -24.14
CA PHE A 103 -8.02 9.19 -25.14
C PHE A 103 -7.64 10.54 -24.53
N GLY A 104 -8.06 10.82 -23.29
CA GLY A 104 -7.58 11.97 -22.54
C GLY A 104 -6.05 11.92 -22.37
N ARG A 105 -5.52 10.81 -21.86
CA ARG A 105 -4.09 10.66 -21.55
C ARG A 105 -3.16 10.77 -22.75
N ILE A 106 -3.53 10.26 -23.92
CA ILE A 106 -2.70 10.37 -25.13
C ILE A 106 -2.58 11.82 -25.63
N ASN A 107 -3.53 12.68 -25.28
CA ASN A 107 -3.51 14.10 -25.65
C ASN A 107 -2.78 14.96 -24.60
N THR A 108 -2.22 14.36 -23.55
CA THR A 108 -1.52 15.06 -22.47
C THR A 108 -0.01 14.75 -22.51
N PRO A 109 0.85 15.69 -22.95
CA PRO A 109 2.29 15.42 -23.11
C PRO A 109 3.01 15.05 -21.80
N SER A 110 2.62 15.65 -20.68
CA SER A 110 3.18 15.35 -19.36
C SER A 110 2.90 13.91 -18.94
N TYR A 111 1.69 13.43 -19.21
CA TYR A 111 1.29 12.05 -18.95
C TYR A 111 2.03 11.05 -19.84
N LEU A 112 2.20 11.36 -21.14
CA LEU A 112 2.97 10.49 -22.05
C LEU A 112 4.43 10.36 -21.60
N LYS A 113 5.04 11.45 -21.11
CA LYS A 113 6.40 11.42 -20.54
C LYS A 113 6.44 10.49 -19.32
N PHE A 114 5.50 10.64 -18.40
CA PHE A 114 5.34 9.76 -17.24
C PHE A 114 5.18 8.29 -17.67
N GLN A 115 4.29 8.01 -18.62
CA GLN A 115 4.01 6.66 -19.14
C GLN A 115 5.28 6.01 -19.72
N LYS A 116 6.09 6.77 -20.48
CA LYS A 116 7.38 6.30 -21.00
C LYS A 116 8.33 5.96 -19.86
N THR A 117 8.49 6.86 -18.88
CA THR A 117 9.34 6.64 -17.71
C THR A 117 8.91 5.40 -16.90
N LEU A 118 7.61 5.24 -16.64
CA LEU A 118 7.08 4.08 -15.93
C LEU A 118 7.33 2.78 -16.69
N THR A 119 7.13 2.78 -18.01
CA THR A 119 7.39 1.61 -18.85
C THR A 119 8.86 1.22 -18.82
N SER A 120 9.77 2.20 -18.89
CA SER A 120 11.21 1.98 -18.80
C SER A 120 11.61 1.42 -17.45
N ALA A 121 11.10 2.00 -16.35
CA ALA A 121 11.39 1.55 -14.98
C ALA A 121 10.87 0.13 -14.71
N LYS A 122 9.69 -0.23 -15.22
CA LYS A 122 9.16 -1.60 -15.11
C LYS A 122 9.95 -2.62 -15.93
N LYS A 123 10.51 -2.21 -17.06
CA LYS A 123 11.34 -3.09 -17.91
C LYS A 123 12.72 -3.33 -17.29
N ASN A 124 13.33 -2.28 -16.74
CA ASN A 124 14.63 -2.37 -16.10
C ASN A 124 14.75 -1.32 -14.99
N LEU A 125 14.77 -1.77 -13.74
CA LEU A 125 14.85 -0.89 -12.58
C LEU A 125 16.32 -0.67 -12.16
N ASN A 126 16.97 0.29 -12.82
CA ASN A 126 18.29 0.77 -12.44
C ASN A 126 18.19 2.12 -11.69
N ALA A 127 19.30 2.58 -11.11
CA ALA A 127 19.33 3.83 -10.33
C ALA A 127 18.87 5.06 -11.15
N GLU A 128 19.16 5.10 -12.45
CA GLU A 128 18.75 6.19 -13.34
C GLU A 128 17.24 6.21 -13.58
N ASN A 129 16.65 5.07 -13.95
CA ASN A 129 15.21 4.92 -14.19
C ASN A 129 14.43 5.13 -12.91
N LYS A 130 14.95 4.67 -11.76
CA LYS A 130 14.37 4.97 -10.45
C LYS A 130 14.35 6.47 -10.20
N LYS A 131 15.48 7.16 -10.35
CA LYS A 131 15.57 8.62 -10.16
C LYS A 131 14.62 9.37 -11.09
N ALA A 132 14.45 8.91 -12.33
CA ALA A 132 13.48 9.47 -13.27
C ALA A 132 12.02 9.20 -12.85
N LEU A 133 11.73 8.03 -12.28
CA LEU A 133 10.40 7.65 -11.81
C LEU A 133 9.97 8.41 -10.56
N MET A 134 10.90 8.65 -9.63
CA MET A 134 10.66 9.36 -8.37
C MET A 134 10.19 10.81 -8.53
N VAL A 135 10.30 11.37 -9.73
CA VAL A 135 9.73 12.67 -10.08
C VAL A 135 8.19 12.63 -10.11
N TYR A 136 7.58 11.46 -10.14
CA TYR A 136 6.14 11.27 -10.29
C TYR A 136 5.53 10.57 -9.06
N ASP A 137 4.41 11.10 -8.54
CA ASP A 137 3.53 10.39 -7.60
C ASP A 137 2.31 9.86 -8.35
N PHE A 138 2.04 8.57 -8.25
CA PHE A 138 1.01 7.85 -9.01
C PHE A 138 0.52 6.62 -8.24
N ASP A 139 -0.46 5.89 -8.78
CA ASP A 139 -0.99 4.69 -8.13
C ASP A 139 0.11 3.68 -7.79
N PHE A 140 0.29 3.44 -6.50
CA PHE A 140 1.40 2.65 -5.98
C PHE A 140 1.37 1.19 -6.43
N GLU A 141 0.20 0.64 -6.75
CA GLU A 141 0.06 -0.69 -7.36
C GLU A 141 0.99 -0.85 -8.58
N GLN A 142 1.18 0.20 -9.36
CA GLN A 142 1.98 0.16 -10.58
C GLN A 142 3.46 0.49 -10.34
N TRP A 143 3.85 0.84 -9.11
CA TRP A 143 5.26 1.04 -8.74
C TRP A 143 6.02 -0.30 -8.84
N PRO A 144 7.22 -0.34 -9.44
CA PRO A 144 7.98 -1.58 -9.58
C PRO A 144 8.53 -2.04 -8.24
N VAL A 145 8.55 -3.35 -8.00
CA VAL A 145 9.15 -3.94 -6.79
C VAL A 145 10.66 -3.71 -6.81
N GLU A 146 11.19 -3.12 -5.74
CA GLU A 146 12.61 -2.74 -5.60
C GLU A 146 13.42 -3.70 -4.75
N PHE A 147 12.75 -4.45 -3.88
CA PHE A 147 13.38 -5.41 -2.98
C PHE A 147 12.39 -6.53 -2.67
N ARG A 148 12.89 -7.76 -2.64
CA ARG A 148 12.10 -8.96 -2.33
C ARG A 148 12.73 -9.68 -1.15
N TRP A 149 11.88 -10.29 -0.32
CA TRP A 149 12.31 -11.13 0.80
C TRP A 149 13.30 -12.25 0.41
N ASN A 150 13.28 -12.71 -0.85
CA ASN A 150 14.13 -13.79 -1.34
C ASN A 150 15.40 -13.33 -2.06
N GLU A 151 15.63 -12.02 -2.19
CA GLU A 151 16.89 -11.48 -2.75
C GLU A 151 18.07 -11.61 -1.77
N VAL A 152 17.77 -11.88 -0.49
CA VAL A 152 18.76 -12.14 0.55
C VAL A 152 18.96 -13.65 0.64
N GLU A 153 20.00 -14.15 -0.05
CA GLU A 153 20.48 -15.52 0.10
C GLU A 153 20.82 -15.84 1.57
N GLY A 154 20.69 -17.11 1.93
CA GLY A 154 20.68 -17.63 3.30
C GLY A 154 21.74 -17.05 4.22
N ASP A 155 21.32 -16.13 5.09
CA ASP A 155 21.95 -15.98 6.39
C ASP A 155 21.52 -17.18 7.25
N ASP A 156 22.25 -18.30 7.13
CA ASP A 156 22.04 -19.54 7.88
C ASP A 156 22.13 -19.32 9.41
N SER A 157 22.65 -18.17 9.87
CA SER A 157 22.71 -17.81 11.28
C SER A 157 21.36 -17.39 11.87
N LYS A 158 20.36 -17.06 11.03
CA LYS A 158 19.04 -16.60 11.49
C LYS A 158 17.99 -17.64 11.20
N THR A 159 17.55 -18.34 12.25
CA THR A 159 16.36 -19.19 12.19
C THR A 159 15.15 -18.32 11.84
N ARG A 160 14.76 -18.29 10.57
CA ARG A 160 13.54 -17.63 10.09
C ARG A 160 12.35 -18.38 10.69
N ARG A 161 11.96 -18.02 11.92
CA ARG A 161 10.77 -18.55 12.57
C ARG A 161 9.58 -17.80 12.00
N PHE A 162 9.12 -18.24 10.85
CA PHE A 162 7.73 -18.03 10.48
C PHE A 162 6.93 -18.83 11.51
N ASP A 163 6.29 -18.13 12.45
CA ASP A 163 5.31 -18.78 13.31
C ASP A 163 4.29 -19.41 12.35
N SER A 164 4.28 -20.75 12.30
CA SER A 164 3.22 -21.47 11.60
C SER A 164 1.91 -20.90 12.12
N PRO A 165 0.92 -20.61 11.25
CA PRO A 165 -0.34 -20.02 11.68
C PRO A 165 -0.80 -20.81 12.90
N SER A 166 -0.91 -20.13 14.05
CA SER A 166 -1.38 -20.78 15.25
C SER A 166 -2.72 -21.40 14.86
N ASN A 167 -2.80 -22.73 14.82
CA ASN A 167 -4.06 -23.42 14.64
C ASN A 167 -4.94 -22.87 15.75
N TYR A 168 -5.84 -21.95 15.41
CA TYR A 168 -6.88 -21.53 16.33
C TYR A 168 -7.56 -22.83 16.67
N ARG A 169 -7.36 -23.31 17.90
CA ARG A 169 -8.03 -24.51 18.40
C ARG A 169 -9.50 -24.16 18.33
N VAL A 170 -10.16 -24.57 17.26
CA VAL A 170 -11.61 -24.71 17.24
C VAL A 170 -11.85 -25.67 18.38
N ALA A 171 -12.34 -25.13 19.49
CA ALA A 171 -12.77 -25.95 20.61
C ALA A 171 -13.65 -27.06 20.02
N GLU A 172 -13.30 -28.32 20.30
CA GLU A 172 -14.10 -29.47 19.91
C GLU A 172 -15.50 -29.32 20.51
N GLY A 173 -16.35 -28.65 19.77
CA GLY A 173 -17.72 -28.31 20.13
C GLY A 173 -18.64 -28.98 19.14
N SER A 174 -19.63 -29.70 19.69
CA SER A 174 -20.74 -30.37 19.03
C SER A 174 -21.11 -29.82 17.64
N LEU A 175 -21.42 -30.72 16.70
CA LEU A 175 -21.83 -30.47 15.31
C LEU A 175 -22.91 -29.37 15.16
N MET A 176 -23.66 -29.10 16.23
CA MET A 176 -24.71 -28.06 16.32
C MET A 176 -24.16 -26.62 16.37
N TYR A 177 -22.88 -26.40 16.72
CA TYR A 177 -22.25 -25.07 16.75
C TYR A 177 -21.50 -24.71 15.46
N VAL A 178 -21.40 -25.65 14.51
CA VAL A 178 -20.69 -25.46 13.23
C VAL A 178 -21.28 -24.30 12.39
N PRO A 179 -22.61 -24.11 12.28
CA PRO A 179 -23.15 -22.97 11.54
C PRO A 179 -22.79 -21.62 12.19
N CYS A 180 -22.86 -21.53 13.52
CA CYS A 180 -22.50 -20.33 14.26
C CYS A 180 -20.99 -20.03 14.20
N SER A 181 -20.14 -21.06 14.20
CA SER A 181 -18.69 -20.88 14.07
C SER A 181 -18.31 -20.43 12.65
N ILE A 182 -18.98 -20.92 11.60
CA ILE A 182 -18.81 -20.44 10.23
C ILE A 182 -19.25 -18.98 10.11
N ILE A 183 -20.42 -18.61 10.62
CA ILE A 183 -20.91 -17.22 10.57
C ILE A 183 -19.99 -16.29 11.36
N SER A 184 -19.53 -16.71 12.55
CA SER A 184 -18.60 -15.93 13.37
C SER A 184 -17.24 -15.77 12.69
N TYR A 185 -16.73 -16.84 12.07
CA TYR A 185 -15.51 -16.81 11.27
C TYR A 185 -15.64 -15.84 10.09
N LEU A 186 -16.74 -15.94 9.32
CA LEU A 186 -17.03 -15.05 8.21
C LEU A 186 -17.16 -13.59 8.68
N ALA A 187 -17.87 -13.34 9.77
CA ALA A 187 -18.04 -12.01 10.34
C ALA A 187 -16.69 -11.43 10.80
N ALA A 188 -15.86 -12.20 11.50
CA ALA A 188 -14.54 -11.79 11.96
C ALA A 188 -13.59 -11.49 10.79
N HIS A 189 -13.57 -12.34 9.76
CA HIS A 189 -12.65 -12.22 8.61
C HIS A 189 -13.16 -11.30 7.49
N SER A 190 -14.37 -10.73 7.61
CA SER A 190 -14.91 -9.79 6.63
C SER A 190 -15.09 -8.38 7.20
N ILE A 191 -15.91 -8.24 8.24
CA ILE A 191 -16.30 -6.95 8.84
C ILE A 191 -15.46 -6.69 10.09
N GLY A 192 -15.27 -7.71 10.94
CA GLY A 192 -14.58 -7.61 12.21
C GLY A 192 -13.17 -7.06 12.08
N ILE A 193 -12.33 -7.67 11.24
CA ILE A 193 -10.95 -7.22 11.03
C ILE A 193 -10.89 -5.79 10.48
N ARG A 194 -11.82 -5.39 9.61
CA ARG A 194 -11.85 -4.05 9.01
C ARG A 194 -12.34 -2.97 9.98
N LEU A 195 -13.23 -3.32 10.92
CA LEU A 195 -13.63 -2.42 12.01
C LEU A 195 -12.55 -2.29 13.08
N ILE A 196 -11.86 -3.39 13.39
CA ILE A 196 -10.71 -3.38 14.28
C ILE A 196 -9.59 -2.57 13.64
N TYR A 197 -9.42 -2.63 12.31
CA TYR A 197 -8.38 -1.92 11.58
C TYR A 197 -8.91 -0.92 10.54
N PRO A 198 -9.38 0.27 10.95
CA PRO A 198 -9.99 1.24 10.04
C PRO A 198 -9.01 1.74 8.98
N GLY A 199 -7.70 1.76 9.25
CA GLY A 199 -6.66 2.09 8.25
C GLY A 199 -6.67 1.16 7.02
N SER A 200 -7.18 -0.08 7.16
CA SER A 200 -7.34 -1.03 6.06
C SER A 200 -8.64 -0.86 5.26
N VAL A 201 -9.52 0.04 5.67
CA VAL A 201 -10.79 0.29 5.01
C VAL A 201 -10.55 1.24 3.83
N SER A 202 -10.79 0.75 2.61
CA SER A 202 -10.58 1.52 1.38
C SER A 202 -11.31 2.88 1.35
N ALA A 203 -12.48 2.98 1.99
CA ALA A 203 -13.21 4.24 2.13
C ALA A 203 -12.47 5.27 3.00
N LEU A 204 -11.87 4.85 4.12
CA LEU A 204 -11.02 5.72 4.93
C LEU A 204 -9.76 6.11 4.15
N GLY A 205 -9.12 5.14 3.49
CA GLY A 205 -7.96 5.40 2.63
C GLY A 205 -8.25 6.46 1.55
N TYR A 206 -9.43 6.38 0.91
CA TYR A 206 -9.87 7.39 -0.05
C TYR A 206 -10.05 8.77 0.59
N MET A 207 -10.71 8.86 1.74
CA MET A 207 -10.89 10.12 2.48
C MET A 207 -9.56 10.75 2.91
N MET A 208 -8.60 9.92 3.32
CA MET A 208 -7.27 10.35 3.78
C MET A 208 -6.32 10.69 2.64
N SER A 209 -6.60 10.25 1.41
CA SER A 209 -5.71 10.40 0.25
C SER A 209 -5.11 11.80 0.06
N PRO A 210 -5.86 12.92 0.15
CA PRO A 210 -5.27 14.26 0.03
C PRO A 210 -4.21 14.56 1.10
N LEU A 211 -4.45 14.12 2.34
CA LEU A 211 -3.52 14.30 3.45
C LEU A 211 -2.26 13.45 3.27
N LEU A 212 -2.43 12.19 2.83
CA LEU A 212 -1.30 11.29 2.56
C LEU A 212 -0.43 11.81 1.41
N LEU A 213 -1.04 12.27 0.32
CA LEU A 213 -0.33 12.88 -0.80
C LEU A 213 0.46 14.12 -0.37
N GLN A 214 -0.15 14.98 0.45
CA GLN A 214 0.53 16.17 0.97
C GLN A 214 1.67 15.85 1.95
N GLY A 215 1.46 14.87 2.83
CA GLY A 215 2.49 14.38 3.76
C GLY A 215 3.69 13.80 3.02
N ARG A 216 3.44 12.91 2.05
CA ARG A 216 4.45 12.35 1.16
C ARG A 216 5.21 13.45 0.40
N ALA A 217 4.49 14.40 -0.20
CA ALA A 217 5.09 15.51 -0.94
C ALA A 217 6.04 16.33 -0.06
N THR A 218 5.62 16.62 1.17
CA THR A 218 6.44 17.36 2.14
C THR A 218 7.76 16.63 2.42
N MET A 219 7.72 15.31 2.65
CA MET A 219 8.92 14.54 2.95
C MET A 219 9.83 14.35 1.73
N ILE A 220 9.27 14.19 0.53
CA ILE A 220 10.07 14.11 -0.70
C ILE A 220 10.77 15.45 -0.97
N GLU A 221 10.04 16.56 -0.89
CA GLU A 221 10.55 17.88 -1.27
C GLU A 221 11.46 18.51 -0.20
N LYS A 222 11.16 18.32 1.09
CA LYS A 222 11.91 18.97 2.19
C LYS A 222 12.97 18.09 2.83
N ASP A 223 12.75 16.77 2.84
CA ASP A 223 13.62 15.83 3.54
C ASP A 223 14.44 14.94 2.59
N ASP A 224 14.32 15.12 1.26
CA ASP A 224 14.92 14.29 0.19
C ASP A 224 14.63 12.80 0.38
N GLY A 225 13.39 12.50 0.79
CA GLY A 225 12.93 11.14 1.03
C GLY A 225 12.67 10.35 -0.24
N GLU A 226 12.83 9.04 -0.13
CA GLU A 226 12.66 8.08 -1.21
C GLU A 226 11.57 7.05 -0.85
N ARG A 227 10.64 6.82 -1.79
CA ARG A 227 9.60 5.78 -1.66
C ARG A 227 10.08 4.48 -2.30
N PHE A 228 9.70 3.35 -1.70
CA PHE A 228 10.06 2.00 -2.11
C PHE A 228 8.86 1.08 -2.10
N LYS A 229 8.88 0.08 -2.99
CA LYS A 229 7.99 -1.08 -2.92
C LYS A 229 8.77 -2.34 -2.55
N LEU A 230 8.41 -2.93 -1.42
CA LEU A 230 8.99 -4.16 -0.90
C LEU A 230 8.03 -5.33 -1.12
N LYS A 231 8.52 -6.52 -1.49
CA LYS A 231 7.69 -7.72 -1.64
C LYS A 231 7.95 -8.71 -0.51
N ALA A 232 6.95 -8.88 0.35
CA ALA A 232 6.98 -9.78 1.50
C ALA A 232 6.84 -11.26 1.11
N HIS A 233 7.11 -12.16 2.07
CA HIS A 233 7.09 -13.62 1.87
C HIS A 233 5.75 -14.17 1.36
N ASP A 234 4.64 -13.63 1.89
CA ASP A 234 3.28 -13.99 1.49
C ASP A 234 2.81 -13.36 0.17
N GLY A 235 3.71 -12.65 -0.53
CA GLY A 235 3.43 -11.99 -1.79
C GLY A 235 2.79 -10.60 -1.65
N ASN A 236 2.56 -10.12 -0.42
CA ASN A 236 2.12 -8.76 -0.19
C ASN A 236 3.18 -7.74 -0.61
N GLU A 237 2.71 -6.59 -1.07
CA GLU A 237 3.54 -5.46 -1.49
C GLU A 237 3.42 -4.38 -0.43
N ILE A 238 4.55 -3.98 0.14
CA ILE A 238 4.63 -3.05 1.27
C ILE A 238 5.17 -1.71 0.78
N ASP A 239 4.41 -0.66 1.06
CA ASP A 239 4.76 0.73 0.81
C ASP A 239 5.67 1.26 1.92
N ALA A 240 6.93 1.47 1.58
CA ALA A 240 7.96 1.94 2.49
C ALA A 240 8.54 3.27 2.02
N PHE A 241 9.04 4.06 2.96
CA PHE A 241 9.58 5.39 2.69
C PHE A 241 10.79 5.64 3.59
N PHE A 242 11.91 6.02 2.98
CA PHE A 242 13.18 6.17 3.64
C PHE A 242 13.71 7.59 3.48
N VAL A 243 14.28 8.12 4.55
CA VAL A 243 15.03 9.38 4.55
C VAL A 243 16.41 9.10 5.11
N ASP A 244 17.43 9.31 4.29
CA ASP A 244 18.82 9.16 4.70
C ASP A 244 19.36 10.46 5.33
N ARG A 245 19.96 10.34 6.51
CA ARG A 245 20.61 11.45 7.22
C ARG A 245 22.09 11.22 7.47
N ARG A 246 22.69 10.16 6.93
CA ARG A 246 24.12 9.82 7.11
C ARG A 246 25.05 10.91 6.58
N ASP A 247 24.69 11.59 5.50
CA ASP A 247 25.50 12.63 4.87
C ASP A 247 25.45 14.00 5.59
N LYS A 248 24.60 14.15 6.63
CA LYS A 248 24.48 15.43 7.36
C LYS A 248 25.54 15.50 8.47
N ARG A 249 26.49 16.45 8.33
CA ARG A 249 27.70 16.64 9.17
C ARG A 249 27.50 16.74 10.69
N SER A 250 26.28 16.95 11.19
CA SER A 250 25.97 16.84 12.62
C SER A 250 24.59 16.22 12.81
N GLY A 251 24.52 14.99 13.34
CA GLY A 251 23.23 14.40 13.66
C GLY A 251 23.27 12.93 14.01
N ASN A 252 22.09 12.40 14.29
CA ASN A 252 21.89 11.00 14.64
C ASN A 252 21.73 10.09 13.41
N GLY A 253 22.17 10.54 12.23
CA GLY A 253 21.88 9.90 10.94
C GLY A 253 22.49 8.51 10.75
N SER A 254 23.52 8.14 11.52
CA SER A 254 24.05 6.77 11.55
C SER A 254 23.10 5.77 12.22
N THR A 255 22.12 6.26 12.98
CA THR A 255 21.07 5.44 13.58
C THR A 255 19.81 5.52 12.70
N LEU A 256 19.28 4.36 12.34
CA LEU A 256 18.01 4.21 11.63
C LEU A 256 16.88 4.04 12.64
N VAL A 257 15.81 4.81 12.51
CA VAL A 257 14.56 4.57 13.25
C VAL A 257 13.54 3.97 12.29
N ILE A 258 13.09 2.75 12.55
CA ILE A 258 12.02 2.11 11.79
C ILE A 258 10.70 2.38 12.51
N CYS A 259 9.80 3.10 11.84
CA CYS A 259 8.52 3.53 12.40
C CYS A 259 7.39 2.61 11.98
N SER A 260 6.77 1.94 12.95
CA SER A 260 5.57 1.11 12.78
C SER A 260 4.36 1.83 13.37
N GLU A 261 3.42 2.19 12.50
CA GLU A 261 2.31 3.08 12.83
C GLU A 261 1.19 2.42 13.66
N GLY A 262 0.23 3.25 14.05
CA GLY A 262 -0.99 2.81 14.69
C GLY A 262 -2.09 2.43 13.69
N ASN A 263 -3.25 2.11 14.25
CA ASN A 263 -4.40 1.51 13.58
C ASN A 263 -5.08 2.37 12.48
N ALA A 264 -4.83 3.67 12.52
CA ALA A 264 -5.19 4.64 11.49
C ALA A 264 -4.01 5.58 11.24
N GLY A 265 -2.79 5.10 11.51
CA GLY A 265 -1.55 5.80 11.25
C GLY A 265 -1.01 5.37 9.90
N PHE A 266 -0.43 6.34 9.20
CA PHE A 266 0.25 6.15 7.93
C PHE A 266 1.60 6.85 8.06
N TYR A 267 2.65 6.28 7.46
CA TYR A 267 3.97 6.88 7.60
C TYR A 267 4.00 8.32 7.07
N GLU A 268 3.12 8.65 6.10
CA GLU A 268 3.02 9.97 5.49
C GLU A 268 2.69 11.10 6.49
N ILE A 269 1.98 10.79 7.58
CA ILE A 269 1.44 11.79 8.51
C ILE A 269 1.63 11.42 9.99
N GLY A 270 2.32 10.32 10.27
CA GLY A 270 2.38 9.73 11.60
C GLY A 270 3.69 9.99 12.37
N ILE A 271 4.12 8.98 13.11
CA ILE A 271 5.22 9.06 14.07
C ILE A 271 6.58 9.30 13.42
N MET A 272 6.70 9.06 12.11
CA MET A 272 7.91 9.30 11.31
C MET A 272 8.48 10.72 11.45
N VAL A 273 7.61 11.73 11.64
CA VAL A 273 8.02 13.14 11.78
C VAL A 273 8.91 13.39 12.99
N THR A 274 8.71 12.65 14.09
CA THR A 274 9.44 12.86 15.34
C THR A 274 10.94 12.52 15.23
N PRO A 275 11.35 11.30 14.83
CA PRO A 275 12.75 10.98 14.63
C PRO A 275 13.39 11.78 13.49
N LEU A 276 12.63 12.16 12.46
CA LEU A 276 13.11 13.05 11.38
C LEU A 276 13.55 14.42 11.93
N ARG A 277 12.75 15.03 12.81
CA ARG A 277 13.10 16.30 13.47
C ARG A 277 14.29 16.18 14.42
N ALA A 278 14.51 14.99 14.98
CA ALA A 278 15.69 14.67 15.77
C ALA A 278 16.91 14.25 14.92
N ASN A 279 16.84 14.42 13.60
CA ASN A 279 17.91 14.21 12.62
C ASN A 279 18.46 12.77 12.58
N TYR A 280 17.61 11.78 12.86
CA TYR A 280 17.87 10.37 12.58
C TYR A 280 17.62 10.04 11.12
N SER A 281 18.25 8.98 10.60
CA SER A 281 17.74 8.32 9.39
C SER A 281 16.45 7.60 9.75
N VAL A 282 15.44 7.63 8.89
CA VAL A 282 14.11 7.10 9.24
C VAL A 282 13.54 6.27 8.10
N LEU A 283 13.00 5.10 8.45
CA LEU A 283 12.26 4.22 7.55
C LEU A 283 10.83 4.07 8.07
N GLY A 284 9.88 4.72 7.39
CA GLY A 284 8.45 4.52 7.61
C GLY A 284 7.91 3.47 6.65
N TRP A 285 6.84 2.78 7.05
CA TRP A 285 6.16 1.82 6.19
C TRP A 285 4.68 1.74 6.55
N ASN A 286 3.85 1.33 5.60
CA ASN A 286 2.42 1.13 5.82
C ASN A 286 2.13 -0.37 6.06
N HIS A 287 1.36 -0.66 7.11
CA HIS A 287 0.86 -2.00 7.44
C HIS A 287 0.17 -2.68 6.25
N PRO A 288 0.16 -4.03 6.15
CA PRO A 288 -0.68 -4.75 5.19
C PRO A 288 -2.11 -4.21 5.13
N GLY A 289 -2.54 -3.85 3.92
CA GLY A 289 -3.85 -3.24 3.65
C GLY A 289 -3.95 -1.74 3.91
N PHE A 290 -2.91 -1.07 4.43
CA PHE A 290 -2.91 0.37 4.70
C PHE A 290 -2.20 1.13 3.57
N GLY A 291 -2.72 2.31 3.22
CA GLY A 291 -2.06 3.21 2.26
C GLY A 291 -1.83 2.51 0.91
N GLY A 292 -0.57 2.49 0.45
CA GLY A 292 -0.19 1.74 -0.75
C GLY A 292 -0.02 0.23 -0.56
N SER A 293 0.06 -0.27 0.69
CA SER A 293 0.36 -1.67 0.95
C SER A 293 -0.83 -2.59 0.64
N THR A 294 -0.56 -3.75 0.06
CA THR A 294 -1.57 -4.79 -0.19
C THR A 294 -1.75 -5.70 1.03
N GLY A 295 -2.73 -6.61 0.97
CA GLY A 295 -3.01 -7.55 2.05
C GLY A 295 -3.98 -6.99 3.09
N MET A 296 -3.89 -7.53 4.31
CA MET A 296 -4.71 -7.18 5.47
C MET A 296 -3.87 -7.31 6.74
N PRO A 297 -4.13 -6.53 7.80
CA PRO A 297 -3.30 -6.44 9.01
C PRO A 297 -3.48 -7.65 9.94
N TYR A 298 -3.38 -8.85 9.39
CA TYR A 298 -3.35 -10.10 10.13
C TYR A 298 -1.97 -10.29 10.76
N PRO A 299 -1.88 -10.92 11.95
CA PRO A 299 -0.61 -11.11 12.65
C PRO A 299 0.51 -11.73 11.80
N ASN A 300 0.21 -12.71 10.95
CA ASN A 300 1.19 -13.34 10.06
C ASN A 300 1.65 -12.41 8.93
N GLN A 301 0.73 -11.63 8.35
CA GLN A 301 1.08 -10.66 7.30
C GLN A 301 1.89 -9.49 7.86
N GLU A 302 1.58 -9.05 9.09
CA GLU A 302 2.38 -8.06 9.84
C GLU A 302 3.82 -8.53 10.05
N GLN A 303 4.00 -9.79 10.48
CA GLN A 303 5.33 -10.37 10.66
C GLN A 303 6.10 -10.44 9.34
N ASN A 304 5.48 -10.94 8.26
CA ASN A 304 6.11 -11.00 6.93
C ASN A 304 6.47 -9.61 6.37
N ALA A 305 5.61 -8.61 6.61
CA ALA A 305 5.85 -7.23 6.20
C ALA A 305 7.02 -6.62 6.98
N MET A 306 7.06 -6.81 8.29
CA MET A 306 8.16 -6.31 9.12
C MET A 306 9.48 -7.00 8.83
N ASP A 307 9.47 -8.31 8.57
CA ASP A 307 10.64 -9.09 8.14
C ASP A 307 11.28 -8.49 6.87
N VAL A 308 10.48 -8.25 5.82
CA VAL A 308 11.02 -7.66 4.59
C VAL A 308 11.49 -6.21 4.79
N VAL A 309 10.85 -5.43 5.67
CA VAL A 309 11.29 -4.07 6.05
C VAL A 309 12.65 -4.11 6.77
N MET A 310 12.84 -5.04 7.71
CA MET A 310 14.13 -5.24 8.40
C MET A 310 15.22 -5.69 7.42
N GLN A 311 14.94 -6.66 6.57
CA GLN A 311 15.89 -7.13 5.58
C GLN A 311 16.27 -6.03 4.58
N PHE A 312 15.31 -5.22 4.15
CA PHE A 312 15.56 -4.06 3.31
C PHE A 312 16.48 -3.05 4.00
N ALA A 313 16.23 -2.74 5.28
CA ALA A 313 17.08 -1.84 6.07
C ALA A 313 18.53 -2.35 6.19
N ILE A 314 18.70 -3.65 6.42
CA ILE A 314 20.02 -4.26 6.63
C ILE A 314 20.77 -4.41 5.30
N HIS A 315 20.15 -5.09 4.33
CA HIS A 315 20.85 -5.55 3.12
C HIS A 315 20.84 -4.54 1.99
N LYS A 316 19.80 -3.70 1.89
CA LYS A 316 19.69 -2.70 0.81
C LYS A 316 20.11 -1.31 1.26
N LEU A 317 19.70 -0.88 2.44
CA LEU A 317 20.07 0.44 2.98
C LEU A 317 21.43 0.44 3.72
N GLY A 318 21.91 -0.73 4.14
CA GLY A 318 23.24 -0.91 4.72
C GLY A 318 23.36 -0.49 6.18
N PHE A 319 22.27 -0.53 6.96
CA PHE A 319 22.33 -0.32 8.40
C PHE A 319 22.61 -1.63 9.12
N LEU A 320 23.56 -1.62 10.06
CA LEU A 320 23.78 -2.76 10.94
C LEU A 320 22.62 -2.88 11.94
N PRO A 321 22.24 -4.09 12.38
CA PRO A 321 21.20 -4.26 13.41
C PRO A 321 21.39 -3.34 14.63
N GLU A 322 22.63 -3.18 15.10
CA GLU A 322 23.00 -2.37 16.28
C GLU A 322 22.85 -0.86 16.03
N GLN A 323 22.54 -0.46 14.80
CA GLN A 323 22.21 0.91 14.40
C GLN A 323 20.70 1.13 14.26
N ILE A 324 19.87 0.10 14.42
CA ILE A 324 18.43 0.16 14.19
C ILE A 324 17.67 0.32 15.50
N VAL A 325 16.84 1.34 15.59
CA VAL A 325 15.84 1.55 16.64
C VAL A 325 14.46 1.23 16.09
N LEU A 326 13.72 0.35 16.76
CA LEU A 326 12.35 0.02 16.40
C LEU A 326 11.40 0.94 17.18
N PHE A 327 10.57 1.69 16.47
CA PHE A 327 9.60 2.61 17.08
C PHE A 327 8.16 2.22 16.69
N GLY A 328 7.44 1.63 17.64
CA GLY A 328 6.05 1.20 17.46
C GLY A 328 5.05 2.12 18.17
N TRP A 329 4.00 2.53 17.46
CA TRP A 329 2.87 3.26 18.02
C TRP A 329 1.62 2.40 18.05
N SER A 330 0.98 2.27 19.22
CA SER A 330 -0.29 1.54 19.36
C SER A 330 -0.16 0.10 18.80
N ILE A 331 -0.95 -0.30 17.79
CA ILE A 331 -0.84 -1.64 17.17
C ILE A 331 0.54 -1.93 16.60
N GLY A 332 1.28 -0.91 16.13
CA GLY A 332 2.65 -1.07 15.64
C GLY A 332 3.62 -1.52 16.74
N GLY A 333 3.22 -1.43 18.00
CA GLY A 333 3.93 -2.02 19.13
C GLY A 333 3.96 -3.55 19.11
N TYR A 334 2.94 -4.22 18.58
CA TYR A 334 2.99 -5.68 18.34
C TYR A 334 4.08 -6.01 17.31
N THR A 335 4.05 -5.34 16.16
CA THR A 335 4.98 -5.57 15.06
C THR A 335 6.43 -5.28 15.47
N THR A 336 6.62 -4.21 16.24
CA THR A 336 7.90 -3.83 16.84
C THR A 336 8.40 -4.86 17.86
N ALA A 337 7.53 -5.39 18.73
CA ALA A 337 7.90 -6.42 19.70
C ALA A 337 8.30 -7.74 19.04
N TRP A 338 7.58 -8.13 17.98
CA TRP A 338 7.96 -9.29 17.17
C TRP A 338 9.32 -9.10 16.50
N ALA A 339 9.56 -7.94 15.89
CA ALA A 339 10.85 -7.63 15.26
C ALA A 339 12.01 -7.64 16.27
N ALA A 340 11.80 -7.12 17.48
CA ALA A 340 12.81 -7.16 18.54
C ALA A 340 13.19 -8.59 18.95
N LYS A 341 12.23 -9.53 18.90
CA LYS A 341 12.49 -10.95 19.15
C LYS A 341 13.22 -11.62 17.97
N ALA A 342 12.84 -11.28 16.74
CA ALA A 342 13.41 -11.86 15.52
C ALA A 342 14.82 -11.32 15.20
N TYR A 343 15.10 -10.08 15.61
CA TYR A 343 16.37 -9.36 15.42
C TYR A 343 16.85 -8.85 16.78
N PRO A 344 17.47 -9.72 17.61
CA PRO A 344 17.82 -9.37 18.99
C PRO A 344 18.92 -8.31 19.11
N ASP A 345 19.73 -8.13 18.07
CA ASP A 345 20.87 -7.19 18.06
C ASP A 345 20.46 -5.74 17.76
N VAL A 346 19.15 -5.44 17.68
CA VAL A 346 18.68 -4.07 17.47
C VAL A 346 19.09 -3.13 18.60
N LYS A 347 19.43 -1.89 18.25
CA LYS A 347 19.93 -0.88 19.19
C LYS A 347 18.99 -0.60 20.35
N ALA A 348 17.70 -0.42 20.06
CA ALA A 348 16.69 -0.11 21.05
C ALA A 348 15.28 -0.36 20.51
N VAL A 349 14.34 -0.51 21.44
CA VAL A 349 12.91 -0.66 21.16
C VAL A 349 12.14 0.41 21.91
N VAL A 350 11.39 1.22 21.18
CA VAL A 350 10.49 2.22 21.73
C VAL A 350 9.07 1.80 21.38
N SER A 351 8.26 1.53 22.40
CA SER A 351 6.84 1.28 22.21
C SER A 351 6.02 2.27 23.00
N ASN A 352 5.20 3.05 22.29
CA ASN A 352 4.35 4.07 22.89
C ASN A 352 2.87 3.67 22.73
N LYS A 353 2.15 3.66 23.86
CA LYS A 353 0.77 3.15 24.03
C LYS A 353 0.54 1.65 23.77
N ASN A 354 1.41 0.78 24.28
CA ASN A 354 1.06 -0.64 24.35
C ASN A 354 0.06 -0.89 25.50
N LYS A 355 -1.17 -1.28 25.17
CA LYS A 355 -1.99 -2.13 26.06
C LYS A 355 -1.43 -3.55 26.02
N LEU A 356 -0.19 -3.74 26.45
CA LEU A 356 0.33 -5.09 26.73
C LEU A 356 0.15 -5.33 28.22
N LYS A 357 -0.95 -6.01 28.58
CA LYS A 357 -0.98 -6.78 29.82
C LYS A 357 0.01 -7.93 29.59
N LEU A 358 1.24 -7.75 30.06
CA LEU A 358 2.16 -8.86 30.27
C LEU A 358 1.64 -9.58 31.52
N GLU A 359 0.97 -10.70 31.33
CA GLU A 359 0.70 -11.63 32.42
C GLU A 359 2.02 -12.33 32.74
N SER A 360 2.53 -12.06 33.94
CA SER A 360 3.65 -12.74 34.60
C SER A 360 3.22 -14.09 35.16
#